data_AF-A0A418PNU8-F1
#
_entry.id   AF-A0A418PNU8-F1
#
_cell.length_a   1.000
_cell.length_b   1.000
_cell.length_c   1.000
_cell.angle_alpha   90.00
_cell.angle_beta   90.00
_cell.angle_gamma   90.00
#
_symmetry.space_group_name_H-M   'P 1'
#
loop_
_entity.id
_entity.type
_entity.pdbx_description
1 polymer ?
#
loop_
_entity_poly.entity_id
_entity_poly.type
_entity_poly.pdbx_seq_one_letter_code
_entity_poly.pdbx_strand_id
1 'polypeptide(L)'
;MIRKKRPNLTYNSTKTFWKWSTRKTIGYGLLFVIVILFLYRATSKTIENIRLAQYGSWAKAIVIDKQKVGGKGTIDFKVKYNVNGRQFENTTTNEPWDISDTVDILYLKSDPNVMRSYRFIKENYSTDIELK
;
A
#
# COMPACT_ATOMS: atom_id res chain seq x y z
N MET A 1 -69.86 -43.68 -9.81
CA MET A 1 -68.40 -43.64 -9.55
C MET A 1 -67.81 -42.51 -10.41
N ILE A 2 -67.59 -41.31 -9.87
CA ILE A 2 -67.23 -40.11 -10.63
C ILE A 2 -65.71 -39.90 -10.53
N ARG A 3 -64.96 -40.07 -11.63
CA ARG A 3 -63.53 -39.75 -11.70
C ARG A 3 -63.33 -38.26 -11.98
N LYS A 4 -62.91 -37.50 -10.96
CA LYS A 4 -62.41 -36.12 -11.12
C LYS A 4 -61.11 -36.14 -11.95
N LYS A 5 -61.13 -35.53 -13.14
CA LYS A 5 -59.92 -35.17 -13.89
C LYS A 5 -59.14 -34.12 -13.11
N ARG A 6 -57.87 -34.39 -12.79
CA ARG A 6 -56.97 -33.40 -12.17
C ARG A 6 -56.47 -32.43 -13.25
N PRO A 7 -56.40 -31.11 -12.99
CA PRO A 7 -55.84 -30.17 -13.94
C PRO A 7 -54.32 -30.34 -14.05
N ASN A 8 -53.81 -30.28 -15.28
CA ASN A 8 -52.38 -30.22 -15.59
C ASN A 8 -51.84 -28.87 -15.13
N LEU A 9 -50.99 -28.89 -14.11
CA LEU A 9 -50.16 -27.74 -13.72
C LEU A 9 -48.97 -27.67 -14.69
N THR A 10 -49.12 -26.93 -15.78
CA THR A 10 -47.97 -26.52 -16.60
C THR A 10 -47.17 -25.49 -15.83
N TYR A 11 -46.06 -25.93 -15.24
CA TYR A 11 -45.06 -25.06 -14.62
C TYR A 11 -44.30 -24.30 -15.71
N ASN A 12 -44.72 -23.06 -15.98
CA ASN A 12 -43.95 -22.14 -16.80
C ASN A 12 -42.73 -21.68 -15.99
N SER A 13 -41.59 -22.35 -16.17
CA SER A 13 -40.30 -21.84 -15.73
C SER A 13 -39.87 -20.70 -16.65
N THR A 14 -40.45 -19.52 -16.48
CA THR A 14 -39.88 -18.30 -17.04
C THR A 14 -38.59 -18.02 -16.27
N LYS A 15 -37.49 -18.63 -16.74
CA LYS A 15 -36.14 -18.17 -16.43
C LYS A 15 -36.02 -16.77 -16.99
N THR A 16 -36.43 -15.78 -16.19
CA THR A 16 -36.12 -14.38 -16.39
C THR A 16 -34.62 -14.24 -16.20
N PHE A 17 -33.88 -14.58 -17.27
CA PHE A 17 -32.49 -14.19 -17.43
C PHE A 17 -32.48 -12.68 -17.27
N TRP A 18 -32.03 -12.23 -16.10
CA TRP A 18 -31.99 -10.83 -15.71
C TRP A 18 -31.05 -10.15 -16.69
N LYS A 19 -31.64 -9.61 -17.76
CA LYS A 19 -30.95 -9.08 -18.92
C LYS A 19 -30.46 -7.70 -18.52
N TRP A 20 -29.38 -7.65 -17.73
CA TRP A 20 -28.66 -6.41 -17.49
C TRP A 20 -28.36 -5.81 -18.85
N SER A 21 -28.77 -4.57 -19.04
CA SER A 21 -28.32 -3.75 -20.16
C SER A 21 -26.77 -3.86 -20.19
N THR A 22 -26.24 -4.51 -21.22
CA THR A 22 -24.81 -4.80 -21.40
C THR A 22 -23.97 -3.53 -21.28
N ARG A 23 -24.54 -2.37 -21.64
CA ARG A 23 -23.91 -1.05 -21.49
C ARG A 23 -23.68 -0.65 -20.03
N LYS A 24 -24.60 -0.98 -19.11
CA LYS A 24 -24.47 -0.69 -17.68
C LYS A 24 -23.43 -1.61 -17.02
N THR A 25 -23.43 -2.89 -17.37
CA THR A 25 -22.48 -3.88 -16.81
C THR A 25 -21.02 -3.55 -17.17
N ILE A 26 -20.76 -3.10 -18.40
CA ILE A 26 -19.42 -2.65 -18.82
C ILE A 26 -18.99 -1.41 -18.02
N GLY A 27 -19.90 -0.45 -17.82
CA GLY A 27 -19.63 0.74 -17.02
C GLY A 27 -19.26 0.43 -15.56
N TYR A 28 -20.00 -0.49 -14.92
CA TYR A 28 -19.67 -0.95 -13.55
C TYR A 28 -18.34 -1.71 -13.50
N GLY A 29 -18.03 -2.52 -14.52
CA GLY A 29 -16.73 -3.19 -14.61
C GLY A 29 -15.57 -2.21 -14.66
N LEU A 30 -15.69 -1.14 -15.47
CA LEU A 30 -14.65 -0.12 -15.59
C LEU A 30 -14.49 0.68 -14.29
N LEU A 31 -15.60 1.02 -13.63
CA LEU A 31 -15.58 1.69 -12.32
C LEU A 31 -14.93 0.81 -11.25
N PHE A 32 -15.21 -0.49 -11.25
CA PHE A 32 -14.59 -1.45 -10.35
C PHE A 32 -13.06 -1.54 -10.52
N VAL A 33 -12.57 -1.55 -11.77
CA VAL A 33 -11.13 -1.52 -12.05
C VAL A 33 -10.48 -0.24 -11.52
N ILE A 34 -11.11 0.93 -11.69
CA ILE A 34 -10.61 2.19 -11.15
C ILE A 34 -10.53 2.13 -9.62
N VAL A 35 -11.55 1.58 -8.96
CA VAL A 35 -11.56 1.41 -7.51
C VAL A 35 -10.43 0.50 -7.04
N ILE A 36 -10.21 -0.65 -7.72
CA ILE A 36 -9.09 -1.55 -7.41
C ILE A 36 -7.74 -0.83 -7.56
N LEU A 37 -7.53 -0.08 -8.64
CA LEU A 37 -6.29 0.65 -8.87
C LEU A 37 -6.04 1.68 -7.76
N PHE A 38 -7.10 2.37 -7.33
CA PHE A 38 -7.01 3.35 -6.24
C PHE A 38 -6.65 2.67 -4.91
N LEU A 39 -7.31 1.55 -4.58
CA LEU A 39 -7.04 0.77 -3.37
C LEU A 39 -5.61 0.20 -3.38
N TYR A 40 -5.14 -0.31 -4.52
CA TYR A 40 -3.78 -0.82 -4.65
C TYR A 40 -2.74 0.26 -4.35
N ARG A 41 -2.93 1.47 -4.91
CA ARG A 41 -2.02 2.60 -4.66
C ARG A 41 -2.06 3.08 -3.21
N ALA A 42 -3.24 3.04 -2.57
CA ALA A 42 -3.39 3.44 -1.17
C ALA A 42 -2.75 2.42 -0.21
N THR A 43 -2.85 1.12 -0.51
CA THR A 43 -2.37 0.04 0.37
C THR A 43 -0.88 -0.28 0.21
N SER A 44 -0.27 0.02 -0.94
CA SER A 44 1.13 -0.30 -1.20
C SER A 44 2.09 0.26 -0.14
N LYS A 45 1.87 1.51 0.30
CA LYS A 45 2.69 2.16 1.34
C LYS A 45 2.60 1.46 2.70
N THR A 46 1.40 1.05 3.08
CA THR A 46 1.18 0.29 4.32
C THR A 46 1.88 -1.05 4.26
N ILE A 47 1.78 -1.74 3.12
CA ILE A 47 2.44 -3.04 2.92
C ILE A 47 3.97 -2.88 2.96
N GLU A 48 4.54 -1.84 2.33
CA GLU A 48 5.97 -1.54 2.39
C GLU A 48 6.43 -1.32 3.84
N ASN A 49 5.69 -0.55 4.64
CA ASN A 49 6.05 -0.29 6.04
C ASN A 49 6.00 -1.57 6.90
N ILE A 50 4.98 -2.42 6.69
CA ILE A 50 4.89 -3.71 7.39
C ILE A 50 6.09 -4.60 7.01
N ARG A 51 6.45 -4.66 5.71
CA ARG A 51 7.62 -5.42 5.26
C ARG A 51 8.91 -4.86 5.86
N LEU A 52 9.06 -3.54 5.96
CA LEU A 52 10.21 -2.90 6.60
C LEU A 52 10.28 -3.23 8.10
N ALA A 53 9.14 -3.31 8.77
CA ALA A 53 9.07 -3.66 10.18
C ALA A 53 9.49 -5.12 10.45
N GLN A 54 9.16 -6.03 9.53
CA GLN A 54 9.44 -7.46 9.66
C GLN A 54 10.81 -7.90 9.10
N TYR A 55 11.22 -7.32 7.96
CA TYR A 55 12.37 -7.76 7.18
C TYR A 55 13.37 -6.63 6.87
N GLY A 56 13.16 -5.45 7.46
CA GLY A 56 14.05 -4.32 7.29
C GLY A 56 15.45 -4.64 7.78
N SER A 57 16.45 -4.21 7.02
CA SER A 57 17.84 -4.23 7.44
C SER A 57 18.29 -2.84 7.83
N TRP A 58 19.11 -2.77 8.87
CA TRP A 58 19.58 -1.51 9.41
C TRP A 58 20.76 -0.98 8.60
N ALA A 59 20.77 0.34 8.39
CA ALA A 59 21.92 1.07 7.87
C ALA A 59 22.01 2.44 8.51
N LYS A 60 23.22 2.99 8.54
CA LYS A 60 23.44 4.40 8.83
C LYS A 60 23.29 5.22 7.55
N ALA A 61 22.51 6.28 7.63
CA ALA A 61 22.39 7.29 6.59
C ALA A 61 22.89 8.64 7.09
N ILE A 62 23.30 9.49 6.16
CA ILE A 62 23.68 10.88 6.44
C ILE A 62 22.62 11.77 5.81
N VAL A 63 22.12 12.73 6.58
CA VAL A 63 21.20 13.77 6.06
C VAL A 63 22.00 14.73 5.19
N ILE A 64 21.64 14.82 3.90
CA ILE A 64 22.35 15.64 2.92
C ILE A 64 21.58 16.90 2.53
N ASP A 65 20.27 16.92 2.75
CA ASP A 65 19.43 18.08 2.43
C ASP A 65 18.20 18.13 3.34
N LYS A 66 17.72 19.34 3.58
CA LYS A 66 16.57 19.67 4.41
C LYS A 66 15.80 20.80 3.75
N GLN A 67 14.62 20.50 3.22
CA GLN A 67 13.79 21.46 2.51
C GLN A 67 12.37 21.49 3.07
N LYS A 68 11.81 22.69 3.24
CA LYS A 68 10.40 22.84 3.59
C LYS A 68 9.55 22.63 2.34
N VAL A 69 8.63 21.67 2.39
CA VAL A 69 7.71 21.37 1.29
C VAL A 69 6.28 21.72 1.65
N GLY A 70 5.59 22.39 0.73
CA GLY A 70 4.20 22.79 0.90
C GLY A 70 3.95 23.88 1.94
N GLY A 71 2.68 24.27 2.09
CA GLY A 71 2.27 25.37 2.96
C GLY A 71 2.10 25.02 4.44
N LYS A 72 2.06 23.72 4.80
CA LYS A 72 1.70 23.23 6.14
C LYS A 72 2.88 22.98 7.09
N GLY A 73 4.07 23.45 6.74
CA GLY A 73 5.25 23.23 7.59
C GLY A 73 5.90 21.86 7.46
N THR A 74 5.52 21.06 6.46
CA THR A 74 6.18 19.77 6.19
C THR A 74 7.64 20.00 5.79
N ILE A 75 8.54 19.23 6.37
CA ILE A 75 9.97 19.27 6.05
C ILE A 75 10.35 17.92 5.46
N ASP A 76 10.89 17.96 4.25
CA ASP A 76 11.52 16.82 3.58
C ASP A 76 13.00 16.80 3.94
N PHE A 77 13.47 15.61 4.29
CA PHE A 77 14.87 15.30 4.57
C PHE A 77 15.36 14.32 3.53
N LYS A 78 16.37 14.71 2.78
CA LYS A 78 17.05 13.81 1.86
C LYS A 78 18.22 13.17 2.60
N VAL A 79 18.27 11.85 2.57
CA VAL A 79 19.33 11.08 3.21
C VAL A 79 20.09 10.24 2.20
N LYS A 80 21.37 10.05 2.47
CA LYS A 80 22.29 9.26 1.65
C LYS A 80 22.87 8.12 2.47
N TYR A 81 22.88 6.93 1.92
CA TYR A 81 23.40 5.73 2.59
C TYR A 81 24.02 4.77 1.58
N ASN A 82 24.80 3.83 2.09
CA ASN A 82 25.50 2.84 1.27
C ASN A 82 25.01 1.43 1.61
N VAL A 83 24.61 0.68 0.58
CA VAL A 83 24.27 -0.73 0.68
C VAL A 83 25.11 -1.50 -0.31
N ASN A 84 25.94 -2.43 0.17
CA ASN A 84 26.80 -3.29 -0.66
C ASN A 84 27.68 -2.52 -1.66
N GLY A 85 28.25 -1.38 -1.25
CA GLY A 85 29.12 -0.54 -2.09
C GLY A 85 28.38 0.40 -3.04
N ARG A 86 27.04 0.36 -3.09
CA ARG A 86 26.21 1.26 -3.90
C ARG A 86 25.59 2.35 -3.03
N GLN A 87 25.66 3.58 -3.50
CA GLN A 87 25.04 4.72 -2.83
C GLN A 87 23.57 4.84 -3.26
N PHE A 88 22.72 5.06 -2.28
CA PHE A 88 21.29 5.32 -2.45
C PHE A 88 20.93 6.64 -1.79
N GLU A 89 19.94 7.31 -2.35
CA GLU A 89 19.38 8.55 -1.85
C GLU A 89 17.87 8.43 -1.79
N ASN A 90 17.27 8.86 -0.69
CA ASN A 90 15.82 8.80 -0.53
C ASN A 90 15.35 9.88 0.45
N THR A 91 14.05 10.15 0.44
CA THR A 91 13.44 11.24 1.19
C THR A 91 12.51 10.73 2.27
N THR A 92 12.60 11.32 3.46
CA THR A 92 11.65 11.13 4.56
C THR A 92 11.13 12.47 5.06
N THR A 93 10.04 12.46 5.81
CA THR A 93 9.34 13.67 6.25
C THR A 93 9.21 13.73 7.77
N ASN A 94 9.13 14.96 8.29
CA ASN A 94 8.76 15.25 9.69
C ASN A 94 9.67 14.60 10.75
N GLU A 95 10.95 14.47 10.44
CA GLU A 95 11.96 14.01 11.39
C GLU A 95 12.65 15.22 12.06
N PRO A 96 13.08 15.11 13.34
CA PRO A 96 13.80 16.15 14.05
C PRO A 96 15.29 16.06 13.74
N TRP A 97 15.65 16.08 12.45
CA TRP A 97 17.04 15.95 12.01
C TRP A 97 17.57 17.27 11.49
N ASP A 98 18.88 17.39 11.47
CA ASP A 98 19.62 18.47 10.82
C ASP A 98 20.59 17.93 9.76
N ILE A 99 21.06 18.83 8.90
CA ILE A 99 21.97 18.48 7.80
C ILE A 99 23.28 17.97 8.40
N SER A 100 23.83 16.90 7.83
CA SER A 100 25.02 16.16 8.29
C SER A 100 24.80 15.24 9.49
N ASP A 101 23.59 15.15 10.03
CA ASP A 101 23.27 14.16 11.05
C ASP A 101 23.44 12.74 10.50
N THR A 102 24.00 11.86 11.34
CA THR A 102 23.99 10.42 11.09
C THR A 102 22.76 9.81 11.74
N VAL A 103 21.89 9.21 10.92
CA VAL A 103 20.58 8.71 11.34
C VAL A 103 20.43 7.23 11.02
N ASP A 104 19.63 6.57 11.84
CA ASP A 104 19.33 5.15 11.70
C ASP A 104 18.12 4.94 10.78
N ILE A 105 18.33 4.16 9.73
CA ILE A 105 17.30 3.84 8.74
C ILE A 105 17.11 2.32 8.62
N LEU A 106 15.91 1.95 8.18
CA LEU A 106 15.58 0.61 7.73
C LEU A 106 15.35 0.64 6.23
N TYR A 107 15.95 -0.33 5.52
CA TYR A 107 15.73 -0.55 4.09
C TYR A 107 15.41 -2.01 3.82
N LEU A 108 14.75 -2.29 2.70
CA LEU A 108 14.56 -3.67 2.23
C LEU A 108 15.77 -4.14 1.45
N LYS A 109 16.38 -5.27 1.84
CA LYS A 109 17.49 -5.87 1.07
C LYS A 109 17.10 -6.23 -0.37
N SER A 110 15.84 -6.61 -0.60
CA SER A 110 15.30 -6.92 -1.93
C SER A 110 15.15 -5.69 -2.81
N ASP A 111 14.88 -4.52 -2.21
CA ASP A 111 14.76 -3.24 -2.90
C ASP A 111 15.22 -2.10 -1.98
N PRO A 112 16.50 -1.70 -2.08
CA PRO A 112 17.04 -0.64 -1.24
C PRO A 112 16.32 0.71 -1.42
N ASN A 113 15.61 0.94 -2.52
CA ASN A 113 14.85 2.19 -2.70
C ASN A 113 13.66 2.31 -1.73
N VAL A 114 13.23 1.21 -1.11
CA VAL A 114 12.23 1.23 -0.05
C VAL A 114 12.95 1.41 1.28
N MET A 115 12.89 2.63 1.82
CA MET A 115 13.57 3.02 3.05
C MET A 115 12.66 3.86 3.93
N ARG A 116 12.77 3.68 5.26
CA ARG A 116 12.15 4.56 6.27
C ARG A 116 13.02 4.73 7.50
N SER A 117 12.75 5.80 8.25
CA SER A 117 13.46 6.04 9.51
C SER A 117 13.14 4.90 10.48
N TYR A 118 14.17 4.47 11.21
CA TYR A 118 13.99 3.42 12.22
C TYR A 118 12.96 3.86 13.28
N ARG A 119 13.02 5.13 13.69
CA ARG A 119 12.12 5.72 14.67
C ARG A 119 10.66 5.64 14.22
N PHE A 120 10.34 6.02 12.99
CA PHE A 120 8.98 5.96 12.46
C PHE A 120 8.42 4.54 12.50
N ILE A 121 9.19 3.55 12.04
CA ILE A 121 8.76 2.15 12.03
C ILE A 121 8.53 1.64 13.45
N LYS A 122 9.47 1.93 14.37
CA LYS A 122 9.38 1.54 15.77
C LYS A 122 8.15 2.11 16.47
N GLU A 123 7.83 3.38 16.24
CA GLU A 123 6.70 4.07 16.88
C GLU A 123 5.33 3.63 16.32
N ASN A 124 5.26 3.28 15.03
CA ASN A 124 3.98 3.06 14.35
C ASN A 124 3.63 1.58 14.09
N TYR A 125 4.61 0.66 14.12
CA TYR A 125 4.37 -0.74 13.69
C TYR A 125 4.74 -1.80 14.73
N SER A 126 5.29 -1.42 15.90
CA SER A 126 5.40 -2.17 17.17
C SER A 126 5.86 -3.64 17.12
N THR A 127 6.31 -4.17 15.99
CA THR A 127 6.87 -5.52 15.91
C THR A 127 8.27 -5.51 16.49
N ASP A 128 8.59 -6.52 17.30
CA ASP A 128 9.95 -6.78 17.76
C ASP A 128 10.85 -6.90 16.52
N ILE A 129 11.65 -5.86 16.27
CA ILE A 129 12.66 -5.88 15.23
C ILE A 129 13.75 -6.81 15.75
N GLU A 130 13.69 -8.10 15.37
CA GLU A 130 14.76 -9.04 15.68
C GLU A 130 16.05 -8.53 15.03
N LEU A 131 16.92 -7.96 15.87
CA LEU A 131 18.28 -7.58 15.50
C LEU A 131 19.05 -8.87 15.19
N LYS A 132 19.14 -9.25 13.91
CA LYS A 132 20.02 -10.33 13.43
C LYS A 132 21.29 -9.76 12.82
#